data_AF-A0A8R2R1U7-F1
#
_entry.id   AF-A0A8R2R1U7-F1
#
_cell.length_a   1.000
_cell.length_b   1.000
_cell.length_c   1.000
_cell.angle_alpha   90.00
_cell.angle_beta   90.00
_cell.angle_gamma   90.00
#
_symmetry.space_group_name_H-M   'P 1'
#
loop_
_entity.id
_entity.type
_entity.pdbx_description
1 polymer ?
#
loop_
_entity_poly.entity_id
_entity_poly.type
_entity_poly.pdbx_seq_one_letter_code
_entity_poly.pdbx_strand_id
1 'polypeptide(L)'
;MEVIPPCRSRIFVAFFATIFWGMGVRGLHNLEINVPNAVLLGETVTLECSWQLEDEEALYSVKWYRGREEFYRYIPKELPHTRVFPLPGIEVDISRSGARRVVLQQATPAMAGRFRCEVSADAPTFHTEIRSAPLEVVEPPEWGPKLVSDRSWYGVGSTLHATCATPPSYPPANLTFALNGLEVETELAVHMLPAWFKWDPPPKVETTTTDAPDQDFNFFHDDSNLQYLDESYINLHKEEIRRPPKENSKVTYERTGPDYRLPTVSELSFVVQNEAFERGSLRLTCIASIYNLYASRSELIFDMEQPEVASVLGVRNSALDSTSRSMYRTTISALLIFYVIR
;
A
#
# COMPACT_ATOMS: atom_id res chain seq x y z
N MET A 1 15.65 -24.15 -90.64
CA MET A 1 14.33 -23.66 -90.22
C MET A 1 14.29 -23.74 -88.71
N GLU A 2 14.77 -22.69 -88.05
CA GLU A 2 14.67 -22.54 -86.61
C GLU A 2 13.23 -22.16 -86.27
N VAL A 3 12.53 -23.05 -85.56
CA VAL A 3 11.18 -22.80 -85.07
C VAL A 3 11.30 -21.96 -83.82
N ILE A 4 11.21 -20.64 -83.99
CA ILE A 4 11.14 -19.66 -82.90
C ILE A 4 9.77 -19.82 -82.22
N PRO A 5 9.69 -20.19 -80.93
CA PRO A 5 8.41 -20.30 -80.24
C PRO A 5 7.81 -18.91 -79.95
N PRO A 6 6.47 -18.76 -79.95
CA PRO A 6 5.82 -17.46 -79.81
C PRO A 6 6.07 -16.82 -78.44
N CYS A 7 6.54 -15.58 -78.47
CA CYS A 7 6.94 -14.72 -77.33
C CYS A 7 5.83 -14.48 -76.27
N ARG A 8 4.58 -14.84 -76.58
CA ARG A 8 3.39 -14.56 -75.76
C ARG A 8 3.20 -15.49 -74.56
N SER A 9 3.83 -16.67 -74.56
CA SER A 9 3.67 -17.66 -73.47
C SER A 9 4.65 -17.45 -72.29
N ARG A 10 5.76 -16.73 -72.50
CA ARG A 10 6.77 -16.49 -71.44
C ARG A 10 6.34 -15.39 -70.46
N ILE A 11 5.53 -14.44 -70.91
CA ILE A 11 5.04 -13.32 -70.09
C ILE A 11 3.96 -13.80 -69.11
N PHE A 12 3.07 -14.71 -69.52
CA PHE A 12 2.02 -15.25 -68.64
C PHE A 12 2.57 -16.14 -67.51
N VAL A 13 3.61 -16.93 -67.78
CA VAL A 13 4.27 -17.75 -66.74
C VAL A 13 5.03 -16.87 -65.74
N ALA A 14 5.66 -15.79 -66.22
CA ALA A 14 6.31 -14.81 -65.34
C ALA A 14 5.30 -14.04 -64.48
N PHE A 15 4.13 -13.67 -65.02
CA PHE A 15 3.06 -13.00 -64.26
C PHE A 15 2.41 -13.91 -63.20
N PHE A 16 2.22 -15.21 -63.47
CA PHE A 16 1.72 -16.14 -62.45
C PHE A 16 2.76 -16.45 -61.38
N ALA A 17 4.05 -16.51 -61.74
CA ALA A 17 5.13 -16.71 -60.78
C ALA A 17 5.33 -15.49 -59.87
N THR A 18 5.14 -14.25 -60.37
CA THR A 18 5.25 -13.04 -59.55
C THR A 18 4.03 -12.79 -58.66
N ILE A 19 2.83 -13.24 -59.06
CA ILE A 19 1.61 -13.11 -58.25
C ILE A 19 1.57 -14.15 -57.11
N PHE A 20 2.16 -15.34 -57.27
CA PHE A 20 2.19 -16.36 -56.21
C PHE A 20 3.40 -16.27 -55.26
N TRP A 21 4.44 -15.50 -55.58
CA TRP A 21 5.60 -15.29 -54.69
C TRP A 21 5.35 -14.28 -53.55
N GLY A 22 4.17 -13.66 -53.51
CA GLY A 22 3.81 -12.65 -52.50
C GLY A 22 3.03 -13.17 -51.30
N MET A 23 2.56 -14.42 -51.30
CA MET A 23 1.90 -15.02 -50.13
C MET A 23 2.98 -15.52 -49.18
N GLY A 24 3.52 -14.61 -48.37
CA GLY A 24 4.36 -15.00 -47.24
C GLY A 24 3.58 -15.99 -46.37
N VAL A 25 4.23 -17.08 -45.98
CA VAL A 25 3.70 -18.00 -44.98
C VAL A 25 3.58 -17.21 -43.68
N ARG A 26 2.35 -16.84 -43.33
CA ARG A 26 2.05 -16.32 -41.99
C ARG A 26 2.07 -17.54 -41.07
N GLY A 27 2.73 -17.40 -39.93
CA GLY A 27 2.79 -18.45 -38.90
C GLY A 27 2.50 -17.84 -37.55
N LEU A 28 2.89 -18.51 -36.46
CA LEU A 28 2.74 -18.02 -35.08
C LEU A 28 3.05 -16.52 -34.97
N HIS A 29 2.06 -15.76 -34.51
CA HIS A 29 2.13 -14.30 -34.44
C HIS A 29 1.30 -13.74 -33.27
N ASN A 30 1.38 -12.42 -33.07
CA ASN A 30 0.68 -11.70 -32.00
C ASN A 30 0.92 -12.31 -30.61
N LEU A 31 2.18 -12.67 -30.31
CA LEU A 31 2.56 -13.11 -28.98
C LEU A 31 2.53 -11.91 -28.02
N GLU A 32 1.63 -11.99 -27.05
CA GLU A 32 1.46 -11.05 -25.96
C GLU A 32 1.65 -11.75 -24.62
N ILE A 33 2.24 -11.02 -23.68
CA ILE A 33 2.52 -11.50 -22.33
C ILE A 33 1.91 -10.53 -21.33
N ASN A 34 1.12 -11.05 -20.39
CA ASN A 34 0.52 -10.29 -19.31
C ASN A 34 1.05 -10.84 -17.99
N VAL A 35 1.92 -10.05 -17.36
CA VAL A 35 2.49 -10.30 -16.04
C VAL A 35 2.21 -9.03 -15.23
N PRO A 36 1.64 -9.14 -14.01
CA PRO A 36 1.42 -7.97 -13.19
C PRO A 36 2.76 -7.30 -12.88
N ASN A 37 2.81 -5.97 -12.95
CA ASN A 37 4.04 -5.23 -12.67
C ASN A 37 4.50 -5.43 -11.22
N ALA A 38 3.55 -5.57 -10.30
CA ALA A 38 3.79 -5.74 -8.88
C ALA A 38 2.71 -6.64 -8.24
N VAL A 39 3.07 -7.35 -7.16
CA VAL A 39 2.16 -8.17 -6.35
C VAL A 39 2.52 -8.07 -4.86
N LEU A 40 1.58 -8.21 -3.93
CA LEU A 40 1.89 -8.23 -2.50
C LEU A 40 2.45 -9.60 -2.07
N LEU A 41 3.25 -9.60 -1.01
CA LEU A 41 3.73 -10.83 -0.37
C LEU A 41 2.58 -11.80 -0.04
N GLY A 42 2.80 -13.09 -0.33
CA GLY A 42 1.87 -14.17 -0.05
C GLY A 42 0.69 -14.28 -1.02
N GLU A 43 0.49 -13.31 -1.91
CA GLU A 43 -0.60 -13.37 -2.89
C GLU A 43 -0.32 -14.36 -4.03
N THR A 44 -1.38 -14.69 -4.77
CA THR A 44 -1.30 -15.55 -5.95
C THR A 44 -1.04 -14.71 -7.20
N VAL A 45 -0.05 -15.08 -7.99
CA VAL A 45 0.30 -14.41 -9.26
C VAL A 45 -0.27 -15.19 -10.43
N THR A 46 -0.92 -14.51 -11.36
CA THR A 46 -1.37 -15.12 -12.62
C THR A 46 -0.52 -14.57 -13.76
N LEU A 47 0.17 -15.47 -14.44
CA LEU A 47 0.95 -15.19 -15.64
C LEU A 47 0.14 -15.64 -16.85
N GLU A 48 -0.03 -14.76 -17.83
CA GLU A 48 -0.79 -15.07 -19.04
C GLU A 48 0.05 -14.79 -20.29
N CYS A 49 -0.09 -15.66 -21.27
CA CYS A 49 0.60 -15.59 -22.54
C CYS A 49 -0.40 -15.99 -23.63
N SER A 50 -0.70 -15.05 -24.51
CA SER A 50 -1.65 -15.22 -25.60
C SER A 50 -0.93 -15.13 -26.94
N TRP A 51 -1.34 -15.96 -27.88
CA TRP A 51 -0.76 -16.04 -29.21
C TRP A 51 -1.83 -16.46 -30.21
N GLN A 52 -1.54 -16.22 -31.49
CA GLN A 52 -2.35 -16.66 -32.62
C GLN A 52 -1.54 -17.61 -33.50
N LEU A 53 -2.18 -18.69 -33.91
CA LEU A 53 -1.66 -19.66 -34.88
C LEU A 53 -2.58 -19.60 -36.11
N GLU A 54 -2.01 -19.77 -37.29
CA GLU A 54 -2.79 -19.93 -38.51
C GLU A 54 -3.44 -21.33 -38.55
N ASP A 55 -4.49 -21.51 -39.36
CA ASP A 55 -5.33 -22.71 -39.34
C ASP A 55 -4.59 -24.03 -39.61
N GLU A 56 -3.47 -23.99 -40.34
CA GLU A 56 -2.65 -25.16 -40.67
C GLU A 56 -1.49 -25.40 -39.69
N GLU A 57 -1.29 -24.52 -38.70
CA GLU A 57 -0.23 -24.64 -37.71
C GLU A 57 -0.73 -25.22 -36.39
N ALA A 58 -0.01 -26.21 -35.88
CA ALA A 58 -0.24 -26.74 -34.53
C ALA A 58 0.74 -26.14 -33.54
N LEU A 59 0.34 -26.06 -32.27
CA LEU A 59 1.24 -25.71 -31.17
C LEU A 59 2.19 -26.88 -30.88
N TYR A 60 3.50 -26.62 -30.86
CA TYR A 60 4.50 -27.57 -30.40
C TYR A 60 4.67 -27.50 -28.88
N SER A 61 4.99 -26.32 -28.34
CA SER A 61 5.18 -26.14 -26.90
C SER A 61 5.00 -24.69 -26.43
N VAL A 62 4.60 -24.53 -25.17
CA VAL A 62 4.70 -23.26 -24.43
C VAL A 62 5.60 -23.48 -23.24
N LYS A 63 6.57 -22.60 -23.03
CA LYS A 63 7.51 -22.67 -21.91
C LYS A 63 7.57 -21.34 -21.19
N TRP A 64 7.66 -21.43 -19.87
CA TRP A 64 7.83 -20.27 -19.00
C TRP A 64 9.17 -20.36 -18.30
N TYR A 65 9.86 -19.22 -18.34
CA TYR A 65 11.17 -19.04 -17.74
C TYR A 65 11.13 -17.92 -16.72
N ARG A 66 11.91 -18.13 -15.67
CA ARG A 66 12.24 -17.14 -14.66
C ARG A 66 13.74 -16.84 -14.81
N GLY A 67 14.08 -15.66 -15.32
CA GLY A 67 15.45 -15.39 -15.74
C GLY A 67 15.90 -16.32 -16.87
N ARG A 68 16.74 -17.32 -16.57
CA ARG A 68 17.25 -18.32 -17.53
C ARG A 68 16.73 -19.73 -17.27
N GLU A 69 16.02 -19.95 -16.17
CA GLU A 69 15.60 -21.27 -15.72
C GLU A 69 14.15 -21.53 -16.14
N GLU A 70 13.91 -22.66 -16.81
CA GLU A 70 12.58 -23.16 -17.14
C GLU A 70 11.94 -23.66 -15.85
N PHE A 71 10.73 -23.20 -15.53
CA PHE A 71 9.99 -23.68 -14.36
C PHE A 71 8.66 -24.34 -14.75
N TYR A 72 8.16 -24.07 -15.96
CA TYR A 72 6.90 -24.65 -16.44
C TYR A 72 6.92 -24.86 -17.95
N ARG A 73 6.35 -25.99 -18.38
CA ARG A 73 6.20 -26.34 -19.79
C ARG A 73 4.85 -27.01 -20.06
N TYR A 74 4.27 -26.65 -21.20
CA TYR A 74 3.08 -27.25 -21.76
C TYR A 74 3.36 -27.80 -23.17
N ILE A 75 3.08 -29.09 -23.40
CA ILE A 75 3.20 -29.76 -24.70
C ILE A 75 1.88 -30.51 -24.98
N PRO A 76 1.08 -30.08 -25.98
CA PRO A 76 -0.21 -30.71 -26.28
C PRO A 76 -0.13 -32.19 -26.66
N LYS A 77 1.01 -32.63 -27.23
CA LYS A 77 1.20 -33.99 -27.74
C LYS A 77 1.70 -34.99 -26.68
N GLU A 78 2.13 -34.53 -25.50
CA GLU A 78 2.60 -35.40 -24.41
C GLU A 78 1.51 -35.64 -23.37
N LEU A 79 1.52 -36.80 -22.69
CA LEU A 79 0.74 -37.02 -21.46
C LEU A 79 1.69 -37.28 -20.28
N PRO A 80 1.62 -36.50 -19.18
CA PRO A 80 0.77 -35.33 -18.99
C PRO A 80 1.20 -34.15 -19.87
N HIS A 81 0.24 -33.32 -20.30
CA HIS A 81 0.50 -32.14 -21.13
C HIS A 81 1.36 -31.08 -20.44
N THR A 82 1.40 -31.08 -19.10
CA THR A 82 2.12 -30.10 -18.28
C THR A 82 3.30 -30.73 -17.54
N ARG A 83 4.43 -30.02 -17.49
CA ARG A 83 5.59 -30.38 -16.69
C ARG A 83 6.07 -29.17 -15.90
N VAL A 84 6.26 -29.34 -14.60
CA VAL A 84 6.82 -28.33 -13.69
C VAL A 84 8.25 -28.71 -13.38
N PHE A 85 9.14 -27.74 -13.43
CA PHE A 85 10.53 -27.89 -13.01
C PHE A 85 10.72 -27.12 -11.71
N PRO A 86 11.14 -27.79 -10.62
CA PRO A 86 11.32 -27.13 -9.33
C PRO A 86 12.31 -25.98 -9.43
N LEU A 87 11.87 -24.79 -9.05
CA LEU A 87 12.70 -23.59 -8.97
C LEU A 87 12.46 -22.93 -7.61
N PRO A 88 13.50 -22.66 -6.79
CA PRO A 88 13.32 -22.07 -5.47
C PRO A 88 12.56 -20.74 -5.52
N GLY A 89 11.54 -20.59 -4.66
CA GLY A 89 10.68 -19.40 -4.61
C GLY A 89 9.56 -19.35 -5.65
N ILE A 90 9.44 -20.36 -6.52
CA ILE A 90 8.37 -20.51 -7.51
C ILE A 90 7.55 -21.76 -7.20
N GLU A 91 6.32 -21.57 -6.74
CA GLU A 91 5.36 -22.65 -6.51
C GLU A 91 4.24 -22.55 -7.54
N VAL A 92 4.13 -23.55 -8.43
CA VAL A 92 3.14 -23.56 -9.51
C VAL A 92 1.90 -24.33 -9.10
N ASP A 93 0.73 -23.70 -9.21
CA ASP A 93 -0.56 -24.37 -9.08
C ASP A 93 -0.94 -25.05 -10.40
N ILE A 94 -0.63 -26.35 -10.49
CA ILE A 94 -0.89 -27.16 -11.69
C ILE A 94 -2.39 -27.20 -12.00
N SER A 95 -3.26 -27.22 -11.00
CA SER A 95 -4.71 -27.35 -11.20
C SER A 95 -5.35 -26.15 -11.90
N ARG A 96 -4.73 -24.97 -11.75
CA ARG A 96 -5.17 -23.70 -12.35
C ARG A 96 -4.32 -23.24 -13.52
N SER A 97 -3.27 -23.99 -13.85
CA SER A 97 -2.34 -23.74 -14.94
C SER A 97 -2.66 -24.57 -16.19
N GLY A 98 -2.31 -24.05 -17.36
CA GLY A 98 -2.55 -24.70 -18.64
C GLY A 98 -1.66 -24.14 -19.75
N ALA A 99 -2.16 -24.13 -20.98
CA ALA A 99 -1.35 -23.67 -22.13
C ALA A 99 -1.09 -22.16 -22.09
N ARG A 100 -2.13 -21.36 -21.84
CA ARG A 100 -2.08 -19.88 -21.90
C ARG A 100 -1.79 -19.20 -20.57
N ARG A 101 -2.09 -19.88 -19.46
CA ARG A 101 -2.06 -19.29 -18.13
C ARG A 101 -1.27 -20.17 -17.17
N VAL A 102 -0.42 -19.57 -16.37
CA VAL A 102 0.32 -20.23 -15.28
C VAL A 102 0.05 -19.47 -13.99
N VAL A 103 -0.36 -20.18 -12.95
CA VAL A 103 -0.69 -19.60 -11.66
C VAL A 103 0.39 -19.97 -10.66
N LEU A 104 1.00 -18.96 -10.04
CA LEU A 104 1.98 -19.11 -8.98
C LEU A 104 1.34 -18.78 -7.63
N GLN A 105 1.62 -19.59 -6.61
CA GLN A 105 1.11 -19.39 -5.26
C GLN A 105 2.18 -18.76 -4.36
N GLN A 106 1.72 -18.12 -3.27
CA GLN A 106 2.56 -17.61 -2.19
C GLN A 106 3.73 -16.74 -2.69
N ALA A 107 3.42 -15.55 -3.21
CA ALA A 107 4.45 -14.63 -3.70
C ALA A 107 5.53 -14.37 -2.62
N THR A 108 6.78 -14.71 -2.94
CA THR A 108 7.95 -14.47 -2.09
C THR A 108 8.89 -13.47 -2.76
N PRO A 109 9.81 -12.79 -2.04
CA PRO A 109 10.78 -11.88 -2.65
C PRO A 109 11.64 -12.55 -3.74
N ALA A 110 11.92 -13.85 -3.62
CA ALA A 110 12.66 -14.62 -4.63
C ALA A 110 11.91 -14.75 -5.98
N MET A 111 10.59 -14.56 -5.98
CA MET A 111 9.76 -14.57 -7.19
C MET A 111 9.96 -13.31 -8.06
N ALA A 112 10.60 -12.24 -7.56
CA ALA A 112 10.78 -10.94 -8.23
C ALA A 112 11.89 -10.89 -9.31
N GLY A 113 11.66 -10.14 -10.40
CA GLY A 113 12.48 -10.04 -11.63
C GLY A 113 11.74 -10.44 -12.93
N ARG A 114 12.45 -10.84 -14.00
CA ARG A 114 11.85 -11.03 -15.34
C ARG A 114 11.33 -12.44 -15.61
N PHE A 115 10.08 -12.51 -16.05
CA PHE A 115 9.44 -13.70 -16.61
C PHE A 115 9.47 -13.66 -18.13
N ARG A 116 9.58 -14.83 -18.77
CA ARG A 116 9.64 -14.96 -20.22
C ARG A 116 8.75 -16.12 -20.66
N CYS A 117 7.87 -15.84 -21.62
CA CYS A 117 7.03 -16.84 -22.28
C CYS A 117 7.60 -17.12 -23.68
N GLU A 118 7.92 -18.38 -23.95
CA GLU A 118 8.37 -18.89 -25.24
C GLU A 118 7.27 -19.79 -25.81
N VAL A 119 6.80 -19.48 -27.01
CA VAL A 119 5.80 -20.27 -27.74
C VAL A 119 6.43 -20.73 -29.03
N SER A 120 6.32 -22.03 -29.29
CA SER A 120 6.83 -22.66 -30.52
C SER A 120 5.69 -23.35 -31.27
N ALA A 121 5.57 -23.05 -32.56
CA ALA A 121 4.72 -23.78 -33.49
C ALA A 121 5.41 -25.08 -33.95
N ASP A 122 4.61 -26.03 -34.41
CA ASP A 122 5.06 -27.29 -34.97
C ASP A 122 5.38 -27.16 -36.47
N ALA A 123 5.71 -28.28 -37.12
CA ALA A 123 5.82 -28.35 -38.57
C ALA A 123 4.57 -27.71 -39.24
N PRO A 124 4.75 -26.97 -40.35
CA PRO A 124 5.97 -26.87 -41.17
C PRO A 124 6.89 -25.69 -40.84
N THR A 125 6.43 -24.67 -40.12
CA THR A 125 7.18 -23.42 -39.93
C THR A 125 8.17 -23.49 -38.79
N PHE A 126 7.90 -24.29 -37.75
CA PHE A 126 8.70 -24.37 -36.53
C PHE A 126 9.00 -23.00 -35.91
N HIS A 127 8.11 -22.03 -36.15
CA HIS A 127 8.32 -20.65 -35.71
C HIS A 127 8.29 -20.57 -34.19
N THR A 128 9.16 -19.75 -33.61
CA THR A 128 9.24 -19.56 -32.17
C THR A 128 9.24 -18.07 -31.86
N GLU A 129 8.27 -17.65 -31.05
CA GLU A 129 8.18 -16.30 -30.55
C GLU A 129 8.41 -16.26 -29.05
N ILE A 130 9.01 -15.16 -28.58
CA ILE A 130 9.30 -14.97 -27.18
C ILE A 130 8.96 -13.54 -26.74
N ARG A 131 8.34 -13.41 -25.58
CA ARG A 131 8.13 -12.12 -24.89
C ARG A 131 8.54 -12.22 -23.43
N SER A 132 8.85 -11.07 -22.84
CA SER A 132 9.27 -10.99 -21.43
C SER A 132 8.70 -9.78 -20.74
N ALA A 133 8.35 -9.94 -19.46
CA ALA A 133 7.80 -8.90 -18.62
C ALA A 133 8.40 -8.99 -17.20
N PRO A 134 8.65 -7.86 -16.53
CA PRO A 134 9.09 -7.86 -15.14
C PRO A 134 7.92 -8.12 -14.18
N LEU A 135 8.22 -8.72 -13.04
CA LEU A 135 7.36 -8.81 -11.88
C LEU A 135 8.14 -8.33 -10.66
N GLU A 136 7.58 -7.41 -9.90
CA GLU A 136 8.10 -7.03 -8.58
C GLU A 136 7.21 -7.58 -7.47
N VAL A 137 7.81 -7.89 -6.31
CA VAL A 137 7.06 -8.36 -5.14
C VAL A 137 7.19 -7.30 -4.05
N VAL A 138 6.06 -6.79 -3.60
CA VAL A 138 5.96 -5.64 -2.71
C VAL A 138 5.84 -6.09 -1.26
N GLU A 139 6.75 -5.59 -0.43
CA GLU A 139 6.71 -5.64 1.01
C GLU A 139 6.27 -4.27 1.54
N PRO A 140 4.98 -4.10 1.85
CA PRO A 140 4.48 -2.81 2.34
C PRO A 140 5.10 -2.48 3.70
N PRO A 141 5.21 -1.19 4.05
CA PRO A 141 5.68 -0.78 5.36
C PRO A 141 4.71 -1.28 6.44
N GLU A 142 5.25 -1.50 7.64
CA GLU A 142 4.47 -2.06 8.76
C GLU A 142 3.40 -1.07 9.27
N TRP A 143 3.66 0.24 9.18
CA TRP A 143 2.72 1.31 9.49
C TRP A 143 2.82 2.47 8.49
N GLY A 144 1.89 3.42 8.62
CA GLY A 144 1.78 4.58 7.73
C GLY A 144 2.96 5.58 7.84
N PRO A 145 3.03 6.56 6.93
CA PRO A 145 4.01 7.63 7.02
C PRO A 145 3.78 8.46 8.28
N LYS A 146 4.86 9.04 8.82
CA LYS A 146 4.83 10.03 9.89
C LYS A 146 5.25 11.37 9.32
N LEU A 147 4.37 12.36 9.45
CA LEU A 147 4.60 13.75 9.05
C LEU A 147 4.91 14.60 10.29
N VAL A 148 6.02 15.33 10.25
CA VAL A 148 6.47 16.20 11.35
C VAL A 148 6.81 17.58 10.79
N SER A 149 6.36 18.63 11.46
CA SER A 149 6.70 20.03 11.15
C SER A 149 7.64 20.61 12.20
N ASP A 150 8.40 21.65 11.84
CA ASP A 150 9.28 22.36 12.77
C ASP A 150 8.50 23.20 13.80
N ARG A 151 7.27 23.60 13.48
CA ARG A 151 6.38 24.43 14.32
C ARG A 151 4.98 23.87 14.35
N SER A 152 4.22 24.22 15.39
CA SER A 152 2.80 23.87 15.53
C SER A 152 1.84 24.85 14.85
N TRP A 153 2.33 26.01 14.41
CA TRP A 153 1.56 27.04 13.73
C TRP A 153 2.48 27.87 12.80
N TYR A 154 1.89 28.49 11.78
CA TYR A 154 2.60 29.35 10.83
C TYR A 154 1.80 30.61 10.53
N GLY A 155 2.50 31.74 10.42
CA GLY A 155 1.95 32.99 9.93
C GLY A 155 2.22 33.18 8.43
N VAL A 156 1.48 34.08 7.80
CA VAL A 156 1.75 34.46 6.40
C VAL A 156 3.14 35.09 6.30
N GLY A 157 3.92 34.69 5.30
CA GLY A 157 5.29 35.11 5.09
C GLY A 157 6.33 34.33 5.89
N SER A 158 5.92 33.41 6.76
CA SER A 158 6.83 32.47 7.42
C SER A 158 7.19 31.31 6.49
N THR A 159 8.37 30.71 6.69
CA THR A 159 8.78 29.50 5.96
C THR A 159 8.31 28.27 6.73
N LEU A 160 7.45 27.47 6.11
CA LEU A 160 7.02 26.18 6.64
C LEU A 160 8.05 25.13 6.28
N HIS A 161 8.47 24.34 7.26
CA HIS A 161 9.37 23.21 7.06
C HIS A 161 8.75 21.93 7.63
N ALA A 162 8.56 20.94 6.76
CA ALA A 162 7.97 19.67 7.14
C ALA A 162 8.75 18.50 6.55
N THR A 163 8.94 17.46 7.36
CA THR A 163 9.60 16.22 6.99
C THR A 163 8.60 15.09 7.11
N CYS A 164 8.44 14.31 6.05
CA CYS A 164 7.66 13.10 6.05
C CYS A 164 8.58 11.89 5.92
N ALA A 165 8.36 10.87 6.76
CA ALA A 165 9.11 9.62 6.68
C ALA A 165 8.19 8.40 6.67
N THR A 166 8.60 7.36 5.96
CA THR A 166 7.94 6.05 5.92
C THR A 166 8.83 4.98 6.55
N PRO A 167 8.23 3.94 7.16
CA PRO A 167 8.97 2.78 7.62
C PRO A 167 9.64 2.04 6.44
N PRO A 168 10.63 1.18 6.74
CA PRO A 168 11.26 0.36 5.71
C PRO A 168 10.25 -0.46 4.90
N SER A 169 10.29 -0.31 3.59
CA SER A 169 9.46 -1.03 2.62
C SER A 169 10.27 -1.44 1.39
N TYR A 170 9.76 -2.39 0.62
CA TYR A 170 10.36 -2.80 -0.64
C TYR A 170 9.30 -2.91 -1.76
N PRO A 171 9.45 -2.22 -2.90
CA PRO A 171 10.39 -1.12 -3.11
C PRO A 171 10.10 0.05 -2.14
N PRO A 172 11.02 1.00 -2.00
CA PRO A 172 10.80 2.17 -1.16
C PRO A 172 9.55 2.94 -1.60
N ALA A 173 8.70 3.34 -0.66
CA ALA A 173 7.47 4.06 -0.95
C ALA A 173 7.71 5.44 -1.58
N ASN A 174 6.90 5.79 -2.57
CA ASN A 174 6.87 7.13 -3.16
C ASN A 174 6.12 8.08 -2.23
N LEU A 175 6.77 9.17 -1.84
CA LEU A 175 6.20 10.22 -1.00
C LEU A 175 5.75 11.39 -1.86
N THR A 176 4.52 11.83 -1.66
CA THR A 176 3.99 13.07 -2.23
C THR A 176 3.40 13.94 -1.13
N PHE A 177 3.55 15.25 -1.26
CA PHE A 177 2.91 16.21 -0.36
C PHE A 177 1.74 16.86 -1.07
N ALA A 178 0.65 17.06 -0.33
CA ALA A 178 -0.52 17.78 -0.80
C ALA A 178 -0.88 18.89 0.19
N LEU A 179 -1.02 20.11 -0.33
CA LEU A 179 -1.47 21.29 0.41
C LEU A 179 -2.93 21.56 0.05
N ASN A 180 -3.82 21.50 1.04
CA ASN A 180 -5.27 21.59 0.87
C ASN A 180 -5.83 20.62 -0.19
N GLY A 181 -5.16 19.48 -0.39
CA GLY A 181 -5.53 18.46 -1.38
C GLY A 181 -4.93 18.64 -2.78
N LEU A 182 -4.15 19.71 -3.00
CA LEU A 182 -3.39 19.92 -4.24
C LEU A 182 -1.95 19.45 -4.06
N GLU A 183 -1.47 18.58 -4.96
CA GLU A 183 -0.10 18.09 -4.91
C GLU A 183 0.90 19.23 -5.15
N VAL A 184 1.98 19.21 -4.38
CA VAL A 184 3.05 20.21 -4.43
C VAL A 184 4.35 19.52 -4.80
N GLU A 185 5.20 20.20 -5.56
CA GLU A 185 6.55 19.74 -5.88
C GLU A 185 7.41 19.69 -4.61
N THR A 186 8.10 18.57 -4.42
CA THR A 186 8.86 18.28 -3.20
C THR A 186 10.30 17.98 -3.53
N GLU A 187 11.17 18.06 -2.52
CA GLU A 187 12.56 17.66 -2.68
C GLU A 187 12.69 16.16 -2.93
N LEU A 188 13.83 15.78 -3.52
CA LEU A 188 14.13 14.39 -3.86
C LEU A 188 14.09 13.52 -2.61
N ALA A 189 13.30 12.44 -2.66
CA ALA A 189 13.20 11.53 -1.53
C ALA A 189 14.54 10.80 -1.26
N VAL A 190 14.88 10.67 0.02
CA VAL A 190 16.11 10.04 0.50
C VAL A 190 15.76 8.74 1.24
N HIS A 191 16.58 7.71 1.08
CA HIS A 191 16.36 6.40 1.70
C HIS A 191 17.03 6.22 3.08
N MET A 192 17.27 7.33 3.78
CA MET A 192 17.95 7.35 5.07
C MET A 192 17.19 8.25 6.04
N LEU A 193 16.97 7.75 7.27
CA LEU A 193 16.30 8.51 8.31
C LEU A 193 17.25 9.53 8.96
N PRO A 194 16.82 10.81 9.14
CA PRO A 194 17.58 11.79 9.91
C PRO A 194 17.76 11.35 11.37
N ALA A 195 18.90 11.70 11.97
CA ALA A 195 19.23 11.29 13.35
C ALA A 195 18.24 11.83 14.41
N TRP A 196 17.57 12.95 14.15
CA TRP A 196 16.59 13.54 15.04
C TRP A 196 15.20 12.90 14.90
N PHE A 197 14.94 12.16 13.81
CA PHE A 197 13.63 11.61 13.51
C PHE A 197 13.33 10.42 14.43
N LYS A 198 12.21 10.48 15.15
CA LYS A 198 11.80 9.43 16.08
C LYS A 198 10.38 8.97 15.77
N TRP A 199 10.22 7.65 15.68
CA TRP A 199 8.91 7.01 15.64
C TRP A 199 8.22 7.15 16.99
N ASP A 200 6.90 7.27 16.99
CA ASP A 200 6.13 7.23 18.23
C ASP A 200 6.18 5.80 18.77
N PRO A 201 6.35 5.61 20.08
CA PRO A 201 6.28 4.28 20.67
C PRO A 201 4.90 3.68 20.36
N PRO A 202 4.83 2.40 19.95
CA PRO A 202 3.55 1.73 19.76
C PRO A 202 2.76 1.84 21.09
N PRO A 203 1.44 2.12 21.04
CA PRO A 203 0.64 2.19 22.24
C PRO A 203 0.79 0.87 23.00
N LYS A 204 1.21 0.95 24.27
CA LYS A 204 1.25 -0.24 25.13
C LYS A 204 -0.17 -0.78 25.15
N VAL A 205 -0.35 -2.01 24.70
CA VAL A 205 -1.61 -2.73 24.90
C VAL A 205 -1.77 -2.81 26.41
N GLU A 206 -2.73 -2.04 26.95
CA GLU A 206 -3.17 -2.20 28.32
C GLU A 206 -3.88 -3.55 28.38
N THR A 207 -3.12 -4.61 28.64
CA THR A 207 -3.66 -5.85 29.16
C THR A 207 -4.26 -5.50 30.51
N THR A 208 -5.54 -5.15 30.51
CA THR A 208 -6.37 -5.15 31.71
C THR A 208 -6.55 -6.62 32.08
N THR A 209 -5.50 -7.21 32.66
CA THR A 209 -5.63 -8.39 33.49
C THR A 209 -6.45 -7.93 34.68
N THR A 210 -7.77 -8.08 34.54
CA THR A 210 -8.66 -8.03 35.69
C THR A 210 -8.36 -9.30 36.45
N ASP A 211 -7.47 -9.21 37.43
CA ASP A 211 -7.32 -10.25 38.45
C ASP A 211 -8.69 -10.41 39.12
N ALA A 212 -9.41 -11.46 38.75
CA ALA A 212 -10.57 -11.92 39.49
C ALA A 212 -10.06 -12.70 40.70
N PRO A 213 -10.46 -12.37 41.94
CA PRO A 213 -10.13 -13.19 43.09
C PRO A 213 -10.95 -14.48 43.04
N ASP A 214 -10.29 -15.58 43.37
CA ASP A 214 -10.85 -16.91 43.55
C ASP A 214 -12.18 -16.88 44.30
N GLN A 215 -13.26 -17.33 43.66
CA GLN A 215 -14.43 -17.88 44.36
C GLN A 215 -14.92 -19.12 43.63
N ASP A 216 -14.62 -20.27 44.23
CA ASP A 216 -15.36 -21.51 44.07
C ASP A 216 -16.86 -21.25 44.21
N PHE A 217 -17.61 -21.45 43.12
CA PHE A 217 -19.06 -21.62 43.20
C PHE A 217 -19.50 -22.79 42.32
N ASN A 218 -19.66 -23.94 42.98
CA ASN A 218 -20.53 -25.01 42.52
C ASN A 218 -21.94 -24.45 42.34
N PHE A 219 -22.51 -24.56 41.13
CA PHE A 219 -23.94 -24.38 40.94
C PHE A 219 -24.55 -25.63 40.29
N PHE A 220 -25.55 -26.14 41.00
CA PHE A 220 -26.26 -27.40 40.81
C PHE A 220 -27.05 -27.43 39.49
N HIS A 221 -27.16 -28.62 38.90
CA HIS A 221 -28.22 -28.95 37.95
C HIS A 221 -29.56 -28.99 38.70
N ASP A 222 -30.55 -28.25 38.19
CA ASP A 222 -31.97 -28.56 38.41
C ASP A 222 -32.74 -28.30 37.11
N ASP A 223 -33.17 -29.40 36.50
CA ASP A 223 -33.94 -29.48 35.26
C ASP A 223 -35.42 -29.26 35.57
N SER A 224 -35.95 -28.05 35.34
CA SER A 224 -37.39 -27.84 35.20
C SER A 224 -37.77 -26.49 34.59
N ASN A 225 -37.50 -26.30 33.29
CA ASN A 225 -38.35 -25.51 32.39
C ASN A 225 -37.87 -25.64 30.93
N LEU A 226 -38.23 -26.75 30.30
CA LEU A 226 -38.05 -26.94 28.85
C LEU A 226 -39.38 -26.61 28.16
N GLN A 227 -39.57 -25.33 27.86
CA GLN A 227 -40.59 -24.91 26.92
C GLN A 227 -40.01 -25.04 25.51
N TYR A 228 -40.60 -25.96 24.77
CA TYR A 228 -40.26 -26.45 23.44
C TYR A 228 -39.88 -25.32 22.47
N LEU A 229 -38.58 -25.11 22.23
CA LEU A 229 -38.08 -24.39 21.06
C LEU A 229 -37.75 -25.42 19.98
N ASP A 230 -38.43 -25.28 18.86
CA ASP A 230 -38.44 -26.13 17.67
C ASP A 230 -37.01 -26.50 17.18
N GLU A 231 -36.79 -27.79 16.91
CA GLU A 231 -35.50 -28.36 16.47
C GLU A 231 -35.01 -27.80 15.12
N SER A 232 -35.86 -27.05 14.40
CA SER A 232 -35.50 -26.37 13.17
C SER A 232 -34.57 -25.16 13.38
N TYR A 233 -34.59 -24.51 14.55
CA TYR A 233 -33.80 -23.30 14.82
C TYR A 233 -32.35 -23.62 15.25
N ILE A 234 -32.16 -24.71 15.99
CA ILE A 234 -30.82 -25.14 16.46
C ILE A 234 -29.98 -25.67 15.29
N ASN A 235 -30.60 -26.31 14.30
CA ASN A 235 -29.87 -26.85 13.14
C ASN A 235 -29.38 -25.76 12.18
N LEU A 236 -30.06 -24.60 12.10
CA LEU A 236 -29.60 -23.49 11.25
C LEU A 236 -28.35 -22.78 11.83
N HIS A 237 -28.19 -22.76 13.16
CA HIS A 237 -27.05 -22.09 13.80
C HIS A 237 -25.88 -23.03 14.12
N LYS A 238 -26.08 -24.35 14.05
CA LYS A 238 -25.00 -25.32 14.26
C LYS A 238 -24.00 -25.38 13.09
N GLU A 239 -24.43 -24.97 11.89
CA GLU A 239 -23.56 -24.79 10.73
C GLU A 239 -22.81 -23.44 10.74
N GLU A 240 -23.33 -22.42 11.42
CA GLU A 240 -22.63 -21.15 11.67
C GLU A 240 -21.47 -21.35 12.66
N ILE A 241 -21.67 -22.15 13.72
CA ILE A 241 -20.71 -22.39 14.81
C ILE A 241 -19.61 -23.42 14.42
N ARG A 242 -19.79 -24.15 13.31
CA ARG A 242 -18.76 -25.04 12.72
C ARG A 242 -17.85 -24.35 11.71
N ARG A 243 -17.94 -23.04 11.53
CA ARG A 243 -16.85 -22.30 10.90
C ARG A 243 -15.81 -22.01 11.97
N PRO A 244 -14.59 -22.58 11.90
CA PRO A 244 -13.49 -22.01 12.68
C PRO A 244 -13.43 -20.52 12.34
N PRO A 245 -13.13 -19.63 13.32
CA PRO A 245 -12.81 -18.26 13.00
C PRO A 245 -11.77 -18.31 11.88
N LYS A 246 -11.98 -17.55 10.79
CA LYS A 246 -10.88 -17.22 9.90
C LYS A 246 -9.94 -16.35 10.72
N GLU A 247 -9.13 -17.01 11.54
CA GLU A 247 -7.86 -16.46 11.94
C GLU A 247 -7.13 -16.27 10.62
N ASN A 248 -7.17 -15.05 10.12
CA ASN A 248 -6.19 -14.59 9.16
C ASN A 248 -4.87 -14.60 9.93
N SER A 249 -4.32 -15.80 10.15
CA SER A 249 -2.91 -15.98 10.43
C SER A 249 -2.25 -15.39 9.20
N LYS A 250 -1.89 -14.11 9.29
CA LYS A 250 -1.04 -13.45 8.31
C LYS A 250 0.13 -14.40 8.18
N VAL A 251 0.23 -15.08 7.04
CA VAL A 251 1.29 -16.08 6.81
C VAL A 251 2.57 -15.28 6.93
N THR A 252 3.21 -15.37 8.10
CA THR A 252 4.43 -14.63 8.38
C THR A 252 5.52 -15.36 7.61
N TYR A 253 5.81 -14.86 6.41
CA TYR A 253 6.98 -15.28 5.67
C TYR A 253 8.22 -15.00 6.52
N GLU A 254 8.92 -16.07 6.92
CA GLU A 254 10.15 -15.96 7.68
C GLU A 254 11.30 -15.70 6.71
N ARG A 255 11.94 -14.54 6.84
CA ARG A 255 12.93 -14.04 5.88
C ARG A 255 14.22 -14.86 5.98
N THR A 256 14.56 -15.58 4.91
CA THR A 256 15.80 -16.38 4.83
C THR A 256 17.00 -15.60 4.26
N GLY A 257 16.79 -14.38 3.76
CA GLY A 257 17.81 -13.54 3.12
C GLY A 257 18.01 -12.17 3.79
N PRO A 258 18.98 -11.38 3.31
CA PRO A 258 19.22 -10.02 3.80
C PRO A 258 17.99 -9.11 3.64
N ASP A 259 17.83 -8.14 4.54
CA ASP A 259 16.77 -7.15 4.48
C ASP A 259 17.19 -6.00 3.55
N TYR A 260 16.47 -5.86 2.43
CA TYR A 260 16.67 -4.80 1.44
C TYR A 260 15.61 -3.70 1.55
N ARG A 261 14.72 -3.76 2.56
CA ARG A 261 13.72 -2.72 2.78
C ARG A 261 14.40 -1.44 3.20
N LEU A 262 13.98 -0.33 2.59
CA LEU A 262 14.53 0.98 2.89
C LEU A 262 13.40 1.91 3.34
N PRO A 263 13.63 2.75 4.37
CA PRO A 263 12.70 3.82 4.67
C PRO A 263 12.76 4.85 3.53
N THR A 264 11.71 5.65 3.40
CA THR A 264 11.74 6.81 2.49
C THR A 264 11.40 8.07 3.26
N VAL A 265 12.20 9.11 3.07
CA VAL A 265 12.06 10.41 3.72
C VAL A 265 12.03 11.48 2.65
N SER A 266 11.11 12.44 2.78
CA SER A 266 11.03 13.59 1.90
C SER A 266 10.75 14.84 2.73
N GLU A 267 11.32 15.95 2.28
CA GLU A 267 11.28 17.24 2.95
C GLU A 267 10.55 18.25 2.06
N LEU A 268 9.79 19.12 2.70
CA LEU A 268 9.05 20.19 2.07
C LEU A 268 9.36 21.50 2.78
N SER A 269 9.85 22.48 2.02
CA SER A 269 10.09 23.84 2.51
C SER A 269 9.52 24.87 1.52
N PHE A 270 8.65 25.75 2.01
CA PHE A 270 8.11 26.86 1.20
C PHE A 270 7.66 28.04 2.08
N VAL A 271 7.53 29.22 1.48
CA VAL A 271 7.01 30.41 2.16
C VAL A 271 5.49 30.41 2.12
N VAL A 272 4.86 30.47 3.29
CA VAL A 272 3.40 30.44 3.45
C VAL A 272 2.79 31.72 2.89
N GLN A 273 1.96 31.59 1.86
CA GLN A 273 1.21 32.70 1.25
C GLN A 273 -0.19 32.82 1.86
N ASN A 274 -0.88 33.96 1.63
CA ASN A 274 -2.24 34.18 2.13
C ASN A 274 -3.22 33.14 1.55
N GLU A 275 -3.02 32.75 0.30
CA GLU A 275 -3.86 31.82 -0.45
C GLU A 275 -3.76 30.38 0.08
N ALA A 276 -2.74 30.07 0.87
CA ALA A 276 -2.54 28.74 1.44
C ALA A 276 -3.49 28.42 2.61
N PHE A 277 -4.12 29.43 3.21
CA PHE A 277 -5.11 29.26 4.28
C PHE A 277 -6.53 29.18 3.72
N GLU A 278 -7.11 27.98 3.74
CA GLU A 278 -8.51 27.78 3.40
C GLU A 278 -9.37 27.82 4.66
N ARG A 279 -10.31 28.76 4.72
CA ARG A 279 -11.22 28.96 5.87
C ARG A 279 -10.47 29.18 7.19
N GLY A 280 -9.27 29.77 7.13
CA GLY A 280 -8.43 30.04 8.31
C GLY A 280 -7.56 28.87 8.77
N SER A 281 -7.52 27.77 8.01
CA SER A 281 -6.66 26.61 8.30
C SER A 281 -5.85 26.21 7.07
N LEU A 282 -4.62 25.75 7.29
CA LEU A 282 -3.75 25.18 6.27
C LEU A 282 -3.60 23.68 6.54
N ARG A 283 -3.99 22.85 5.57
CA ARG A 283 -3.90 21.39 5.68
C ARG A 283 -2.74 20.87 4.87
N LEU A 284 -1.78 20.28 5.56
CA LEU A 284 -0.65 19.60 4.95
C LEU A 284 -0.85 18.09 5.05
N THR A 285 -0.86 17.40 3.91
CA THR A 285 -0.95 15.94 3.83
C THR A 285 0.33 15.38 3.24
N CYS A 286 0.87 14.32 3.83
CA CYS A 286 1.86 13.47 3.19
C CYS A 286 1.22 12.14 2.80
N ILE A 287 1.44 11.70 1.56
CA ILE A 287 0.89 10.48 1.00
C ILE A 287 2.07 9.57 0.65
N ALA A 288 2.05 8.35 1.17
CA ALA A 288 2.99 7.29 0.83
C ALA A 288 2.28 6.26 -0.04
N SER A 289 2.87 5.94 -1.20
CA SER A 289 2.29 4.99 -2.15
C SER A 289 3.33 4.01 -2.70
N ILE A 290 2.92 2.77 -2.94
CA ILE A 290 3.70 1.76 -3.66
C ILE A 290 2.78 1.12 -4.69
N TYR A 291 3.03 1.39 -5.97
CA TYR A 291 2.16 0.99 -7.07
C TYR A 291 0.68 1.33 -6.74
N ASN A 292 -0.26 0.49 -7.19
CA ASN A 292 -1.66 0.50 -6.80
C ASN A 292 -1.97 -0.50 -5.67
N LEU A 293 -0.94 -0.93 -4.92
CA LEU A 293 -1.04 -1.99 -3.91
C LEU A 293 -1.03 -1.47 -2.48
N TYR A 294 -0.40 -0.32 -2.25
CA TYR A 294 -0.34 0.33 -0.94
C TYR A 294 -0.49 1.84 -1.07
N ALA A 295 -1.34 2.42 -0.23
CA ALA A 295 -1.46 3.86 -0.06
C ALA A 295 -1.80 4.17 1.42
N SER A 296 -1.08 5.11 2.01
CA SER A 296 -1.37 5.61 3.36
C SER A 296 -1.03 7.08 3.45
N ARG A 297 -1.76 7.83 4.29
CA ARG A 297 -1.56 9.27 4.43
C ARG A 297 -1.46 9.70 5.90
N SER A 298 -0.72 10.76 6.14
CA SER A 298 -0.62 11.47 7.42
C SER A 298 -0.92 12.95 7.20
N GLU A 299 -1.62 13.57 8.12
CA GLU A 299 -2.09 14.95 8.00
C GLU A 299 -1.65 15.80 9.19
N LEU A 300 -1.28 17.05 8.91
CA LEU A 300 -1.12 18.12 9.88
C LEU A 300 -2.03 19.28 9.48
N ILE A 301 -2.67 19.91 10.45
CA ILE A 301 -3.53 21.07 10.25
C ILE A 301 -2.96 22.21 11.09
N PHE A 302 -2.73 23.34 10.43
CA PHE A 302 -2.21 24.55 11.05
C PHE A 302 -3.29 25.62 11.01
N ASP A 303 -3.72 26.07 12.18
CA ASP A 303 -4.64 27.21 12.28
C ASP A 303 -3.86 28.52 12.07
N MET A 304 -4.49 29.47 11.38
CA MET A 304 -3.92 30.80 11.18
C MET A 304 -3.80 31.53 12.52
N GLU A 305 -2.63 32.09 12.82
CA GLU A 305 -2.41 32.86 14.05
C GLU A 305 -3.46 33.99 14.17
N GLN A 306 -4.29 33.95 15.21
CA GLN A 306 -5.03 35.12 15.66
C GLN A 306 -4.07 35.99 16.47
N PRO A 307 -3.87 37.27 16.12
CA PRO A 307 -3.03 38.14 16.93
C PRO A 307 -3.58 38.23 18.36
N GLU A 308 -2.76 37.93 19.37
CA GLU A 308 -3.11 38.21 20.76
C GLU A 308 -3.24 39.74 20.92
N VAL A 309 -4.48 40.22 20.96
CA VAL A 309 -4.74 41.62 21.28
C VAL A 309 -4.43 41.80 22.76
N ALA A 310 -3.29 42.44 23.07
CA ALA A 310 -3.00 42.87 24.43
C ALA A 310 -4.22 43.65 24.97
N SER A 311 -4.76 43.25 26.13
CA SER A 311 -5.89 43.96 26.72
C SER A 311 -5.48 45.39 27.08
N VAL A 312 -5.90 46.37 26.29
CA VAL A 312 -5.66 47.80 26.53
C VAL A 312 -6.59 48.30 27.64
N LEU A 313 -6.46 47.77 28.84
CA LEU A 313 -6.97 48.41 30.06
C LEU A 313 -5.77 48.92 30.84
N GLY A 314 -5.32 50.12 30.46
CA GLY A 314 -4.37 50.89 31.25
C GLY A 314 -4.99 51.22 32.60
N VAL A 315 -4.40 50.71 33.68
CA VAL A 315 -4.69 51.17 35.04
C VAL A 315 -4.06 52.56 35.18
N ARG A 316 -4.89 53.60 35.07
CA ARG A 316 -4.50 54.96 35.47
C ARG A 316 -4.30 54.97 36.98
N ASN A 317 -3.05 55.17 37.40
CA ASN A 317 -2.72 55.49 38.78
C ASN A 317 -3.41 56.80 39.21
N SER A 318 -4.00 56.80 40.40
CA SER A 318 -4.12 58.02 41.20
C SER A 318 -3.59 57.72 42.60
N ALA A 319 -2.35 58.13 42.83
CA ALA A 319 -1.85 58.37 44.17
C ALA A 319 -2.56 59.63 44.69
N LEU A 320 -3.47 59.46 45.63
CA LEU A 320 -3.86 60.52 46.55
C LEU A 320 -3.72 59.98 47.96
N ASP A 321 -2.65 60.48 48.59
CA ASP A 321 -2.46 60.58 50.01
C ASP A 321 -3.76 60.97 50.73
N SER A 322 -4.25 60.11 51.64
CA SER A 322 -5.02 60.56 52.79
C SER A 322 -5.07 59.47 53.85
N THR A 323 -4.19 59.65 54.83
CA THR A 323 -4.42 59.31 56.23
C THR A 323 -5.89 59.53 56.60
N SER A 324 -6.66 58.47 56.86
CA SER A 324 -7.96 58.61 57.48
C SER A 324 -8.25 57.45 58.42
N ARG A 325 -8.30 57.84 59.69
CA ARG A 325 -8.90 57.16 60.83
C ARG A 325 -10.21 56.47 60.43
N SER A 326 -10.32 55.19 60.73
CA SER A 326 -11.63 54.55 60.87
C SER A 326 -11.84 54.19 62.34
N MET A 327 -12.88 54.81 62.88
CA MET A 327 -13.38 54.67 64.23
C MET A 327 -13.69 53.20 64.54
N TYR A 328 -13.06 52.66 65.59
CA TYR A 328 -13.62 51.49 66.25
C TYR A 328 -14.53 51.92 67.40
N ARG A 329 -15.68 51.26 67.38
CA ARG A 329 -16.91 51.47 68.12
C ARG A 329 -16.76 51.63 69.64
N THR A 330 -17.60 52.54 70.13
CA THR A 330 -18.12 52.69 71.49
C THR A 330 -18.40 51.39 72.24
N THR A 331 -17.85 51.26 73.46
CA THR A 331 -18.50 50.57 74.58
C THR A 331 -18.23 51.31 75.90
N ILE A 332 -19.30 51.37 76.69
CA ILE A 332 -19.54 52.11 77.93
C ILE A 332 -18.87 51.43 79.14
N SER A 333 -18.25 52.21 80.03
CA SER A 333 -18.17 52.01 81.50
C SER A 333 -17.40 53.19 82.10
N ALA A 334 -18.05 54.21 82.69
CA ALA A 334 -18.44 54.30 84.10
C ALA A 334 -17.25 54.38 85.09
N LEU A 335 -17.30 55.43 85.94
CA LEU A 335 -16.51 55.69 87.16
C LEU A 335 -15.08 56.19 86.91
N LEU A 336 -14.50 57.18 87.59
CA LEU A 336 -14.93 58.08 88.67
C LEU A 336 -13.76 59.08 88.86
N ILE A 337 -14.04 60.20 89.54
CA ILE A 337 -13.10 61.05 90.30
C ILE A 337 -12.53 62.31 89.61
N PHE A 338 -13.18 63.42 90.02
CA PHE A 338 -12.70 64.76 90.30
C PHE A 338 -11.19 64.93 90.58
N TYR A 339 -10.58 66.00 90.05
CA TYR A 339 -9.86 67.09 90.77
C TYR A 339 -9.14 67.97 89.72
N VAL A 340 -9.64 69.16 89.41
CA VAL A 340 -9.27 70.48 89.99
C VAL A 340 -7.87 70.97 89.60
N ILE A 341 -7.87 71.96 88.70
CA ILE A 341 -7.09 73.20 88.66
C ILE A 341 -5.94 73.31 89.69
N ARG A 342 -4.69 73.35 89.21
CA ARG A 342 -3.81 74.53 89.36
C ARG A 342 -2.69 74.52 88.34
#